data_AF-A0A8S9UXV1-F1
#
_entry.id   AF-A0A8S9UXV1-F1
#
_cell.length_a   1.000
_cell.length_b   1.000
_cell.length_c   1.000
_cell.angle_alpha   90.00
_cell.angle_beta   90.00
_cell.angle_gamma   90.00
#
_symmetry.space_group_name_H-M   'P 1'
#
loop_
_entity.id
_entity.type
_entity.pdbx_description
1 polymer ?
#
loop_
_entity_poly.entity_id
_entity_poly.type
_entity_poly.pdbx_seq_one_letter_code
_entity_poly.pdbx_strand_id
1 'polypeptide(L)'
;MLLNLVSRHAAELVKQQYEFAILPTTKYQYYPVGPYIMMQYDDENKTDDILEEYMISTEAWTCSCIFRMTHLLPCRHIIYYRKETDCDRLLPKSIIHPRWLLKTYRKLKSKVTLVEDVEEAFEIRDIKTSSTTRTKSQNEKFRELQVIGKQIAEIGCQWGTTAHATLTASMVQVLEAGKANNCPLLRQPESEHPRSTSPSLT
;
A
#
# COMPACT_ATOMS: atom_id res chain seq x y z
N MET A 1 27.73 -7.05 13.20
CA MET A 1 26.85 -8.07 13.82
C MET A 1 25.38 -7.67 13.65
N LEU A 2 24.74 -8.08 12.54
CA LEU A 2 23.31 -7.86 12.25
C LEU A 2 22.38 -8.73 13.11
N LEU A 3 22.86 -9.89 13.54
CA LEU A 3 22.11 -10.94 14.24
C LEU A 3 21.42 -10.45 15.54
N ASN A 4 21.96 -9.42 16.19
CA ASN A 4 21.37 -8.86 17.41
C ASN A 4 20.36 -7.72 17.14
N LEU A 5 20.25 -7.25 15.90
CA LEU A 5 19.44 -6.09 15.53
C LEU A 5 18.12 -6.49 14.84
N VAL A 6 18.12 -7.56 14.06
CA VAL A 6 17.01 -8.01 13.22
C VAL A 6 16.66 -9.48 13.49
N SER A 7 15.55 -9.97 12.95
CA SER A 7 15.23 -11.40 13.02
C SER A 7 16.25 -12.26 12.28
N ARG A 8 16.33 -13.55 12.63
CA ARG A 8 17.21 -14.51 11.96
C ARG A 8 16.97 -14.55 10.44
N HIS A 9 15.70 -14.61 10.03
CA HIS A 9 15.31 -14.61 8.63
C HIS A 9 15.79 -13.35 7.89
N ALA A 10 15.63 -12.17 8.48
CA ALA A 10 16.12 -10.93 7.89
C ALA A 10 17.65 -10.90 7.75
N ALA A 11 18.35 -11.44 8.75
CA ALA A 11 19.80 -11.57 8.70
C ALA A 11 20.25 -12.54 7.61
N GLU A 12 19.53 -13.64 7.38
CA GLU A 12 19.80 -14.61 6.31
C GLU A 12 19.60 -13.98 4.91
N LEU A 13 18.53 -13.20 4.71
CA LEU A 13 18.31 -12.46 3.46
C LEU A 13 19.46 -11.47 3.18
N VAL A 14 19.90 -10.71 4.18
CA VAL A 14 21.02 -9.78 4.02
C VAL A 14 22.34 -10.53 3.80
N LYS A 15 22.52 -11.69 4.44
CA LYS A 15 23.71 -12.52 4.27
C LYS A 15 23.90 -12.94 2.81
N GLN A 16 22.83 -13.38 2.14
CA GLN A 16 22.90 -13.74 0.71
C GLN A 16 23.32 -12.56 -0.17
N GLN A 17 22.79 -11.36 0.10
CA GLN A 17 23.20 -10.15 -0.62
C GLN A 17 24.65 -9.75 -0.34
N TYR A 18 25.06 -9.90 0.92
CA TYR A 18 26.41 -9.58 1.36
C TYR A 18 27.43 -10.51 0.73
N GLU A 19 27.22 -11.82 0.81
CA GLU A 19 28.13 -12.83 0.26
C GLU A 19 28.36 -12.59 -1.22
N PHE A 20 27.31 -12.32 -2.00
CA PHE A 20 27.44 -11.95 -3.41
C PHE A 20 28.25 -10.66 -3.58
N ALA A 21 27.91 -9.58 -2.87
CA ALA A 21 28.54 -8.27 -3.05
C ALA A 21 30.04 -8.25 -2.71
N ILE A 22 30.52 -9.14 -1.83
CA ILE A 22 31.93 -9.17 -1.45
C ILE A 22 32.79 -10.04 -2.37
N LEU A 23 32.18 -10.88 -3.22
CA LEU A 23 32.93 -11.79 -4.10
C LEU A 23 33.93 -11.00 -4.96
N PRO A 24 35.17 -11.48 -5.12
CA PRO A 24 36.16 -10.83 -5.98
C PRO A 24 35.75 -10.77 -7.46
N THR A 25 34.89 -11.69 -7.89
CA THR A 25 34.37 -11.77 -9.26
C THR A 25 33.23 -10.79 -9.52
N THR A 26 32.58 -10.28 -8.47
CA THR A 26 31.47 -9.34 -8.60
C THR A 26 32.02 -7.95 -8.89
N LYS A 27 31.71 -7.43 -10.08
CA LYS A 27 32.10 -6.09 -10.51
C LYS A 27 30.87 -5.29 -10.91
N TYR A 28 30.86 -4.03 -10.48
CA TYR A 28 29.87 -3.06 -10.93
C TYR A 28 30.58 -1.83 -11.44
N GLN A 29 30.13 -1.32 -12.59
CA GLN A 29 30.48 0.00 -13.06
C GLN A 29 29.52 1.01 -12.42
N TYR A 30 30.03 2.17 -12.01
CA TYR A 30 29.17 3.21 -11.42
C TYR A 30 29.63 4.62 -11.76
N TYR A 31 28.66 5.52 -11.91
CA TYR A 31 28.89 6.92 -12.23
C TYR A 31 27.90 7.84 -11.49
N PRO A 32 28.31 9.07 -11.12
CA PRO A 32 27.43 10.01 -10.44
C PRO A 32 26.41 10.65 -11.38
N VAL A 33 25.17 10.79 -10.90
CA VAL A 33 24.07 11.51 -11.57
C VAL A 33 23.35 12.36 -10.53
N GLY A 34 23.79 13.62 -10.39
CA GLY A 34 23.31 14.52 -9.34
C GLY A 34 23.61 13.96 -7.94
N PRO A 35 22.61 13.87 -7.03
CA PRO A 35 22.80 13.29 -5.69
C PRO A 35 22.75 11.75 -5.68
N TYR A 36 22.68 11.11 -6.85
CA TYR A 36 22.56 9.67 -6.99
C TYR A 36 23.79 9.07 -7.66
N ILE A 37 23.95 7.76 -7.50
CA ILE A 37 24.91 6.94 -8.23
C ILE A 37 24.13 5.98 -9.10
N MET A 38 24.40 5.98 -10.40
CA MET A 38 23.94 4.95 -11.31
C MET A 38 24.95 3.81 -11.30
N MET A 39 24.46 2.58 -11.23
CA MET A 39 25.29 1.41 -11.09
C MET A 39 24.81 0.29 -12.02
N GLN A 40 25.75 -0.32 -12.73
CA GLN A 40 25.50 -1.35 -13.70
C GLN A 40 26.36 -2.58 -13.37
N TYR A 41 25.76 -3.77 -13.44
CA TYR A 41 26.50 -5.02 -13.25
C TYR A 41 27.36 -5.30 -14.47
N ASP A 42 28.66 -5.53 -14.24
CA ASP A 42 29.62 -5.89 -15.28
C ASP A 42 29.58 -7.40 -15.48
N ASP A 43 28.80 -7.85 -16.47
CA ASP A 43 28.67 -9.26 -16.83
C ASP A 43 29.33 -9.50 -18.18
N GLU A 44 30.51 -10.13 -18.15
CA GLU A 44 31.30 -10.45 -19.34
C GLU A 44 30.56 -11.37 -20.33
N ASN A 45 29.47 -12.04 -19.90
CA ASN A 45 28.67 -12.94 -20.73
C ASN A 45 27.34 -12.33 -21.24
N LYS A 46 27.05 -11.05 -20.99
CA LYS A 46 25.80 -10.45 -21.49
C LYS A 46 25.87 -10.14 -22.98
N THR A 47 24.96 -10.77 -23.73
CA THR A 47 24.76 -10.57 -25.18
C THR A 47 23.59 -9.63 -25.53
N ASP A 48 22.87 -9.08 -24.54
CA ASP A 48 21.58 -8.40 -24.77
C ASP A 48 21.58 -6.91 -24.41
N ASP A 49 20.93 -6.12 -25.28
CA ASP A 49 20.77 -4.66 -25.34
C ASP A 49 20.04 -4.00 -24.13
N ILE A 50 19.85 -4.72 -23.01
CA ILE A 50 19.17 -4.19 -21.81
C ILE A 50 20.19 -4.00 -20.69
N LEU A 51 20.66 -2.75 -20.57
CA LEU A 51 21.47 -2.29 -19.45
C LEU A 51 20.60 -2.22 -18.19
N GLU A 52 20.75 -3.22 -17.30
CA GLU A 52 20.14 -3.17 -15.98
C GLU A 52 20.88 -2.16 -15.10
N GLU A 53 20.45 -0.91 -15.19
CA GLU A 53 20.96 0.17 -14.36
C GLU A 53 20.16 0.31 -13.05
N TYR A 54 20.90 0.51 -11.96
CA TYR A 54 20.35 0.68 -10.63
C TYR A 54 20.74 2.04 -10.07
N MET A 55 19.77 2.79 -9.59
CA MET A 55 19.98 4.09 -8.96
C MET A 55 20.16 3.91 -7.45
N ILE A 56 21.21 4.51 -6.89
CA ILE A 56 21.55 4.50 -5.46
C ILE A 56 21.52 5.93 -4.93
N SER A 57 20.79 6.18 -3.85
CA SER A 57 20.93 7.41 -3.06
C SER A 57 21.98 7.19 -1.99
N THR A 58 23.05 7.98 -1.99
CA THR A 58 24.15 7.88 -1.01
C THR A 58 23.80 8.55 0.33
N GLU A 59 22.87 9.51 0.33
CA GLU A 59 22.36 10.16 1.53
C GLU A 59 21.46 9.22 2.34
N ALA A 60 20.41 8.69 1.69
CA ALA A 60 19.44 7.81 2.34
C ALA A 60 19.86 6.33 2.32
N TRP A 61 20.96 6.01 1.64
CA TRP A 61 21.39 4.64 1.36
C TRP A 61 20.24 3.80 0.81
N THR A 62 19.52 4.28 -0.20
CA THR A 62 18.43 3.58 -0.89
C THR A 62 18.88 3.11 -2.27
N CYS A 63 18.20 2.13 -2.84
CA CYS A 63 18.50 1.59 -4.17
C CYS A 63 17.18 1.25 -4.88
N SER A 64 17.13 1.47 -6.19
CA SER A 64 15.97 1.15 -7.04
C SER A 64 15.78 -0.34 -7.31
N CYS A 65 16.74 -1.20 -6.93
CA CYS A 65 16.63 -2.63 -7.21
C CYS A 65 15.46 -3.28 -6.46
N ILE A 66 14.90 -4.32 -7.07
CA ILE A 66 13.72 -5.01 -6.56
C ILE A 66 13.90 -5.48 -5.11
N PHE A 67 15.09 -5.99 -4.75
CA PHE A 67 15.38 -6.45 -3.39
C PHE A 67 15.20 -5.34 -2.35
N ARG A 68 15.71 -4.13 -2.61
CA ARG A 68 15.54 -3.01 -1.69
C ARG A 68 14.08 -2.55 -1.66
N MET A 69 13.43 -2.49 -2.81
CA MET A 69 12.04 -2.03 -2.91
C MET A 69 11.06 -2.97 -2.19
N THR A 70 11.27 -4.29 -2.26
CA THR A 70 10.37 -5.27 -1.64
C THR A 70 10.74 -5.61 -0.20
N HIS A 71 12.03 -5.82 0.08
CA HIS A 71 12.47 -6.25 1.40
C HIS A 71 12.82 -5.08 2.32
N LEU A 72 13.08 -3.88 1.83
CA LEU A 72 13.56 -2.74 2.66
C LEU A 72 14.81 -3.08 3.50
N LEU A 73 15.62 -4.00 2.99
CA LEU A 73 16.88 -4.45 3.57
C LEU A 73 18.05 -3.97 2.69
N PRO A 74 19.28 -3.89 3.22
CA PRO A 74 20.48 -3.60 2.43
C PRO A 74 20.63 -4.60 1.28
N CYS A 75 20.63 -4.10 0.05
CA CYS A 75 20.84 -4.90 -1.15
C CYS A 75 22.33 -5.00 -1.48
N ARG A 76 22.71 -5.98 -2.31
CA ARG A 76 24.09 -6.18 -2.77
C ARG A 76 24.71 -4.92 -3.38
N HIS A 77 23.91 -4.09 -4.03
CA HIS A 77 24.37 -2.85 -4.68
C HIS A 77 24.88 -1.81 -3.69
N ILE A 78 24.10 -1.56 -2.63
CA ILE A 78 24.51 -0.66 -1.55
C ILE A 78 25.73 -1.23 -0.83
N ILE A 79 25.75 -2.54 -0.60
CA ILE A 79 26.86 -3.21 0.09
C ILE A 79 28.15 -3.09 -0.72
N TYR A 80 28.07 -3.35 -2.03
CA TYR A 80 29.20 -3.21 -2.96
C TYR A 80 29.71 -1.78 -2.99
N TYR A 81 28.84 -0.80 -3.22
CA TYR A 81 29.27 0.60 -3.28
C TYR A 81 29.90 1.08 -1.97
N ARG A 82 29.39 0.65 -0.80
CA ARG A 82 30.00 0.95 0.51
C ARG A 82 31.37 0.29 0.70
N LYS A 83 31.57 -0.89 0.13
CA LYS A 83 32.87 -1.59 0.14
C LYS A 83 33.89 -0.81 -0.70
N GLU A 84 33.52 -0.42 -1.92
CA GLU A 84 34.42 0.30 -2.82
C GLU A 84 34.73 1.74 -2.35
N THR A 85 33.82 2.36 -1.60
CA THR A 85 34.01 3.69 -0.99
C THR A 85 34.64 3.66 0.40
N ASP A 86 35.20 2.52 0.81
CA ASP A 86 35.90 2.30 2.08
C ASP A 86 35.14 2.81 3.31
N CYS A 87 33.83 2.55 3.35
CA CYS A 87 33.04 2.88 4.53
C CYS A 87 33.45 2.00 5.71
N ASP A 88 33.84 2.60 6.86
CA ASP A 88 34.21 1.94 8.13
C ASP A 88 33.35 0.72 8.52
N ARG A 89 32.05 0.80 8.19
CA ARG A 89 31.10 -0.28 8.42
C ARG A 89 30.19 -0.44 7.21
N LEU A 90 30.24 -1.60 6.56
CA LEU A 90 29.39 -1.90 5.40
C LEU A 90 27.90 -1.94 5.75
N LEU A 91 27.55 -2.40 6.96
CA LEU A 91 26.17 -2.57 7.41
C LEU A 91 25.91 -1.84 8.73
N PRO A 92 25.81 -0.49 8.73
CA PRO A 92 25.39 0.27 9.90
C PRO A 92 23.90 0.04 10.17
N LYS A 93 23.46 0.35 11.39
CA LYS A 93 22.05 0.17 11.76
C LYS A 93 21.12 1.12 11.00
N SER A 94 21.62 2.30 10.60
CA SER A 94 20.85 3.35 9.91
C SER A 94 20.29 2.92 8.57
N ILE A 95 20.95 1.99 7.87
CA ILE A 95 20.51 1.53 6.54
C ILE A 95 19.46 0.41 6.61
N ILE A 96 19.17 -0.11 7.82
CA ILE A 96 18.15 -1.14 8.03
C ILE A 96 16.84 -0.43 8.31
N HIS A 97 15.80 -0.71 7.51
CA HIS A 97 14.51 -0.11 7.73
C HIS A 97 13.94 -0.47 9.12
N PRO A 98 13.35 0.48 9.88
CA PRO A 98 12.91 0.26 11.26
C PRO A 98 11.95 -0.93 11.47
N ARG A 99 11.18 -1.32 10.44
CA ARG A 99 10.30 -2.49 10.44
C ARG A 99 11.04 -3.79 10.82
N TRP A 100 12.31 -3.94 10.42
CA TRP A 100 13.09 -5.14 10.67
C TRP A 100 13.78 -5.17 12.04
N LEU A 101 13.82 -4.04 12.75
CA LEU A 101 14.50 -3.97 14.03
C LEU A 101 13.70 -4.70 15.11
N LEU A 102 14.35 -5.60 15.84
CA LEU A 102 13.73 -6.36 16.94
C LEU A 102 13.14 -5.45 18.02
N LYS A 103 13.69 -4.24 18.23
CA LYS A 103 13.14 -3.25 19.17
C LYS A 103 11.72 -2.81 18.74
N THR A 104 11.48 -2.66 17.45
CA THR A 104 10.17 -2.32 16.89
C THR A 104 9.20 -3.50 17.07
N TYR A 105 9.67 -4.73 16.81
CA TYR A 105 8.89 -5.94 17.04
C TYR A 105 8.52 -6.13 18.52
N ARG A 106 9.47 -5.96 19.45
CA ARG A 106 9.21 -6.03 20.90
C ARG A 106 8.26 -4.95 21.38
N LYS A 107 8.35 -3.72 20.85
CA LYS A 107 7.38 -2.65 21.15
C LYS A 107 5.98 -2.95 20.62
N LEU A 108 5.87 -3.65 19.50
CA LEU A 108 4.60 -4.14 18.99
C LEU A 108 4.09 -5.27 19.89
N LYS A 109 4.92 -6.25 20.22
CA LYS A 109 4.59 -7.37 21.11
C LYS A 109 4.24 -6.91 22.55
N SER A 110 4.87 -5.86 23.07
CA SER A 110 4.52 -5.30 24.38
C SER A 110 3.27 -4.42 24.37
N LYS A 111 2.80 -3.99 23.20
CA LYS A 111 1.47 -3.40 23.01
C LYS A 111 0.40 -4.47 22.76
N VAL A 112 0.83 -5.66 22.33
CA VAL A 112 0.02 -6.87 22.11
C VAL A 112 0.29 -7.84 23.26
N THR A 113 -0.09 -7.44 24.47
CA THR A 113 0.12 -8.27 25.67
C THR A 113 -1.05 -9.26 25.82
N LEU A 114 -0.72 -10.54 25.59
CA LEU A 114 -1.37 -11.80 26.00
C LEU A 114 -2.71 -12.20 25.33
N VAL A 115 -2.59 -12.99 24.25
CA VAL A 115 -3.41 -14.19 24.08
C VAL A 115 -2.41 -15.33 23.89
N GLU A 116 -2.25 -16.17 24.91
CA GLU A 116 -1.54 -17.44 24.81
C GLU A 116 -2.37 -18.43 23.96
N ASP A 117 -1.67 -19.30 23.24
CA ASP A 117 -2.09 -20.28 22.23
C ASP A 117 -3.58 -20.66 22.12
N VAL A 118 -4.15 -20.45 20.93
CA VAL A 118 -4.98 -21.44 20.23
C VAL A 118 -4.67 -21.32 18.73
N GLU A 119 -4.37 -22.45 18.08
CA GLU A 119 -4.49 -22.63 16.62
C GLU A 119 -5.94 -22.34 16.21
N GLU A 120 -6.29 -21.06 16.06
CA GLU A 120 -7.55 -20.67 15.48
C GLU A 120 -7.35 -20.70 13.96
N ALA A 121 -8.07 -21.59 13.28
CA ALA A 121 -8.10 -21.63 11.82
C ALA A 121 -8.37 -20.22 11.29
N PHE A 122 -7.74 -19.85 10.16
CA PHE A 122 -7.94 -18.56 9.54
C PHE A 122 -9.44 -18.34 9.27
N GLU A 123 -10.07 -17.51 10.09
CA GLU A 123 -11.42 -17.01 9.86
C GLU A 123 -11.34 -15.59 9.32
N ILE A 124 -12.03 -15.35 8.20
CA ILE A 124 -12.27 -14.01 7.69
C ILE A 124 -13.17 -13.32 8.71
N ARG A 125 -12.55 -12.58 9.63
CA ARG A 125 -13.31 -11.74 10.57
C ARG A 125 -13.93 -10.60 9.78
N ASP A 126 -15.25 -10.57 9.71
CA ASP A 126 -15.96 -9.36 9.30
C ASP A 126 -15.46 -8.22 10.16
N ILE A 127 -15.04 -7.12 9.51
CA ILE A 127 -14.64 -5.90 10.20
C ILE A 127 -15.90 -5.43 10.92
N LYS A 128 -16.02 -5.78 12.20
CA LYS A 128 -17.00 -5.18 13.08
C LYS A 128 -16.67 -3.70 13.05
N THR A 129 -17.48 -2.93 12.33
CA THR A 129 -17.43 -1.48 12.34
C THR A 129 -17.61 -1.09 13.77
N SER A 130 -16.49 -0.87 14.47
CA SER A 130 -16.52 -0.38 15.82
C SER A 130 -17.26 0.93 15.74
N SER A 131 -18.47 0.98 16.29
CA SER A 131 -19.20 2.20 16.58
C SER A 131 -18.41 2.93 17.66
N THR A 132 -17.26 3.43 17.27
CA THR A 132 -16.50 4.36 18.08
C THR A 132 -17.25 5.66 18.01
N THR A 133 -17.60 6.18 19.18
CA THR A 133 -18.04 7.55 19.48
C THR A 133 -16.95 8.59 19.12
N ARG A 134 -16.10 8.28 18.14
CA ARG A 134 -15.00 9.10 17.68
C ARG A 134 -15.52 9.98 16.55
N THR A 135 -15.39 11.29 16.73
CA THR A 135 -15.67 12.27 15.68
C THR A 135 -14.86 11.92 14.43
N LYS A 136 -15.56 11.63 13.32
CA LYS A 136 -14.92 11.30 12.05
C LYS A 136 -14.10 12.49 11.55
N SER A 137 -12.88 12.25 11.10
CA SER A 137 -12.06 13.25 10.42
C SER A 137 -12.70 13.65 9.08
N GLN A 138 -12.34 14.83 8.56
CA GLN A 138 -12.81 15.29 7.26
C GLN A 138 -12.50 14.29 6.13
N ASN A 139 -11.31 13.68 6.16
CA ASN A 139 -10.89 12.67 5.17
C ASN A 139 -11.68 11.36 5.26
N GLU A 140 -12.11 10.96 6.45
CA GLU A 140 -12.98 9.78 6.62
C GLU A 140 -14.38 10.07 6.07
N LYS A 141 -14.97 11.22 6.43
CA LYS A 141 -16.27 11.65 5.90
C LYS A 141 -16.26 11.74 4.37
N PHE A 142 -15.19 12.32 3.80
CA PHE A 142 -15.03 12.42 2.35
C PHE A 142 -14.94 11.05 1.69
N ARG A 143 -14.12 10.14 2.21
CA ARG A 143 -13.96 8.79 1.64
C ARG A 143 -15.27 7.99 1.69
N GLU A 144 -16.02 8.08 2.78
CA GLU A 144 -17.34 7.44 2.89
C GLU A 144 -18.31 7.92 1.81
N LEU A 145 -18.43 9.24 1.62
CA LEU A 145 -19.30 9.80 0.58
C LEU A 145 -18.80 9.49 -0.83
N GLN A 146 -17.49 9.49 -1.04
CA GLN A 146 -16.88 9.20 -2.35
C GLN A 146 -17.15 7.77 -2.81
N VAL A 147 -17.11 6.79 -1.89
CA VAL A 147 -17.42 5.39 -2.20
C VAL A 147 -18.87 5.26 -2.70
N ILE A 148 -19.82 5.88 -2.00
CA ILE A 148 -21.23 5.87 -2.38
C ILE A 148 -21.44 6.55 -3.74
N GLY A 149 -20.84 7.74 -3.94
CA GLY A 149 -20.92 8.46 -5.21
C GLY A 149 -20.38 7.66 -6.40
N LYS A 150 -19.28 6.93 -6.21
CA LYS A 150 -18.71 6.04 -7.24
C LYS A 150 -19.66 4.91 -7.61
N GLN A 151 -20.26 4.25 -6.61
CA GLN A 151 -21.23 3.18 -6.84
C GLN A 151 -22.46 3.67 -7.59
N ILE A 152 -22.99 4.85 -7.25
CA ILE A 152 -24.12 5.46 -7.97
C ILE A 152 -23.74 5.72 -9.44
N ALA A 153 -22.54 6.23 -9.70
CA ALA A 153 -22.07 6.47 -11.07
C ALA A 153 -21.92 5.17 -11.88
N GLU A 154 -21.40 4.10 -11.26
CA GLU A 154 -21.26 2.78 -11.88
C GLU A 154 -22.61 2.13 -12.22
N ILE A 155 -23.62 2.31 -11.37
CA ILE A 155 -24.99 1.83 -11.63
C ILE A 155 -25.64 2.69 -12.71
N GLY A 156 -25.53 4.02 -12.58
CA GLY A 156 -26.17 4.98 -13.47
C GLY A 156 -25.69 4.89 -14.91
N CYS A 157 -24.41 4.61 -15.15
CA CYS A 157 -23.86 4.49 -16.50
C CYS A 157 -24.39 3.28 -17.29
N GLN A 158 -24.99 2.30 -16.60
CA GLN A 158 -25.60 1.12 -17.22
C GLN A 158 -27.07 1.36 -17.60
N TRP A 159 -27.67 2.48 -17.19
CA TRP A 159 -29.06 2.80 -17.48
C TRP A 159 -29.23 3.37 -18.90
N GLY A 160 -30.44 3.23 -19.44
CA GLY A 160 -30.81 3.90 -20.69
C GLY A 160 -30.73 5.43 -20.57
N THR A 161 -30.54 6.13 -21.70
CA THR A 161 -30.25 7.58 -21.75
C THR A 161 -31.26 8.44 -20.99
N THR A 162 -32.56 8.19 -21.14
CA THR A 162 -33.63 8.93 -20.44
C THR A 162 -33.60 8.71 -18.92
N ALA A 163 -33.36 7.47 -18.48
CA ALA A 163 -33.28 7.13 -17.05
C ALA A 163 -32.00 7.71 -16.42
N HIS A 164 -30.87 7.65 -17.13
CA HIS A 164 -29.60 8.27 -16.73
C HIS A 164 -29.72 9.80 -16.60
N ALA A 165 -30.40 10.46 -17.54
CA ALA A 165 -30.65 11.91 -17.47
C ALA A 165 -31.50 12.28 -16.24
N THR A 166 -32.53 11.47 -15.94
CA THR A 166 -33.39 11.65 -14.75
C THR A 166 -32.60 11.45 -13.46
N LEU A 167 -31.74 10.42 -13.39
CA LEU A 167 -30.83 10.18 -12.26
C LEU A 167 -29.88 11.36 -12.05
N THR A 168 -29.27 11.86 -13.13
CA THR A 168 -28.34 12.99 -13.08
C THR A 168 -29.03 14.25 -12.55
N ALA A 169 -30.23 14.58 -13.05
CA ALA A 169 -31.02 15.71 -12.56
C ALA A 169 -31.35 15.57 -11.07
N SER A 170 -31.69 14.37 -10.62
CA SER A 170 -31.99 14.08 -9.21
C SER A 170 -30.74 14.23 -8.33
N MET A 171 -29.58 13.75 -8.78
CA MET A 171 -28.30 13.90 -8.05
C MET A 171 -27.86 15.35 -7.95
N VAL A 172 -28.11 16.18 -8.96
CA VAL A 172 -27.88 17.64 -8.89
C VAL A 172 -28.73 18.28 -7.79
N GLN A 173 -30.00 17.90 -7.65
CA GLN A 173 -30.85 18.40 -6.57
C GLN A 173 -30.33 17.98 -5.18
N VAL A 174 -29.83 16.75 -5.06
CA VAL A 174 -29.23 16.26 -3.81
C VAL A 174 -27.96 17.03 -3.46
N LEU A 175 -27.13 17.36 -4.46
CA LEU A 175 -25.93 18.17 -4.26
C LEU A 175 -26.26 19.59 -3.78
N GLU A 176 -27.26 20.25 -4.37
CA GLU A 176 -27.70 21.57 -3.93
C GLU A 176 -28.31 21.55 -2.52
N ALA A 177 -29.10 20.53 -2.19
CA ALA A 177 -29.60 20.34 -0.83
C ALA A 177 -28.46 20.16 0.19
N GLY A 178 -27.45 19.36 -0.15
CA GLY A 178 -26.26 19.17 0.68
C GLY A 178 -25.45 20.45 0.90
N LYS A 179 -25.33 21.32 -0.12
CA LYS A 179 -24.71 22.65 0.02
C LYS A 179 -25.48 23.57 0.97
N ALA A 180 -26.81 23.46 0.98
CA ALA A 180 -27.67 24.16 1.93
C ALA A 180 -27.68 23.54 3.34
N ASN A 181 -26.82 22.54 3.60
CA ASN A 181 -26.75 21.79 4.85
C ASN A 181 -28.06 21.05 5.22
N ASN A 182 -28.90 20.78 4.20
CA ASN A 182 -30.15 20.05 4.33
C ASN A 182 -29.99 18.63 3.80
N CYS A 183 -30.51 17.64 4.53
CA CYS A 183 -30.60 16.27 4.03
C CYS A 183 -31.92 16.12 3.25
N PRO A 184 -31.89 15.89 1.92
CA PRO A 184 -33.12 15.70 1.17
C PRO A 184 -33.79 14.39 1.61
N LEU A 185 -35.02 14.48 2.12
CA LEU A 185 -35.85 13.30 2.36
C LEU A 185 -36.26 12.72 1.00
N LEU A 186 -35.65 11.60 0.62
CA LEU A 186 -36.05 10.85 -0.57
C LEU A 186 -37.41 10.19 -0.28
N ARG A 187 -38.52 10.86 -0.64
CA ARG A 187 -39.85 10.26 -0.59
C ARG A 187 -39.91 9.09 -1.58
N GLN A 188 -40.34 7.91 -1.11
CA GLN A 188 -40.78 6.87 -2.03
C GLN A 188 -42.03 7.37 -2.78
N PRO A 189 -42.12 7.21 -4.11
CA PRO A 189 -43.39 7.42 -4.79
C PRO A 189 -44.37 6.38 -4.26
N GLU A 190 -45.51 6.86 -3.74
CA GLU A 190 -46.65 6.02 -3.37
C GLU A 190 -47.00 5.16 -4.58
N SER A 191 -46.96 3.84 -4.41
CA SER A 191 -47.47 2.93 -5.43
C SER A 191 -48.98 3.19 -5.55
N GLU A 192 -49.40 3.70 -6.70
CA GLU A 192 -50.81 3.71 -7.09
C GLU A 192 -51.34 2.28 -6.98
N HIS A 193 -52.17 2.04 -5.97
CA HIS A 193 -52.94 0.81 -5.84
C HIS A 193 -53.91 0.74 -7.02
N PRO A 194 -53.88 -0.31 -7.86
CA PRO A 194 -54.90 -0.49 -8.88
C PRO A 194 -56.24 -0.71 -8.18
N ARG A 195 -57.20 0.16 -8.50
CA ARG A 195 -58.60 0.10 -8.08
C ARG A 195 -59.15 -1.31 -8.30
N SER A 196 -59.53 -1.99 -7.22
CA SER A 196 -60.20 -3.28 -7.26
C SER A 196 -61.54 -3.15 -7.97
N THR A 197 -61.64 -3.64 -9.20
CA THR A 197 -62.93 -3.83 -9.88
C THR A 197 -63.56 -5.12 -9.36
N SER A 198 -64.59 -5.00 -8.54
CA SER A 198 -65.48 -6.10 -8.16
C SER A 198 -66.36 -6.50 -9.35
N PRO A 199 -66.55 -7.80 -9.65
CA PRO A 199 -67.69 -8.25 -10.43
C PRO A 199 -68.87 -8.58 -9.51
N SER A 200 -70.03 -8.06 -9.90
CA SER A 200 -71.33 -8.25 -9.28
C SER A 200 -71.83 -9.69 -9.37
N LEU A 201 -72.57 -10.10 -8.35
CA LEU A 201 -73.43 -11.28 -8.32
C LEU A 201 -74.51 -11.21 -9.41
N THR A 202 -74.62 -12.28 -10.21
CA THR A 202 -75.87 -12.83 -10.75
C THR A 202 -75.69 -14.33 -10.94
#